data_AF-A0A4Q1VVA5-F1
#
_entry.id   AF-A0A4Q1VVA5-F1
#
_cell.length_a   1.000
_cell.length_b   1.000
_cell.length_c   1.000
_cell.angle_alpha   90.00
_cell.angle_beta   90.00
_cell.angle_gamma   90.00
#
_symmetry.space_group_name_H-M   'P 1'
#
loop_
_entity.id
_entity.type
_entity.pdbx_description
1 polymer ?
#
loop_
_entity_poly.entity_id
_entity_poly.type
_entity_poly.pdbx_seq_one_letter_code
_entity_poly.pdbx_strand_id
1 'polypeptide(L)'
;MGAVVKWVRRIASSPYAAIALAAALVLLVAGSRLGWRDLWLKPDQRGRLLMAENRPAEAAQAFRDPLWRGIALFRAGDFKGAQQAFAARDTAEAAFDRGNALVMLGQYDEALKSYDRALALRSNWREALTNREIARIRGERTKAEGGETGQTDSRPDEVVFDKTKRGGEDTTVETSAPMSDEAVRALWLKRVQTKPADFLRAKFAYQLNAQQAGAGP
;
A
#
# COMPACT_ATOMS: atom_id res chain seq x y z
N MET A 1 -50.08 -16.86 27.49
CA MET A 1 -49.10 -16.01 28.22
C MET A 1 -48.38 -16.70 29.38
N GLY A 2 -48.99 -17.62 30.14
CA GLY A 2 -48.36 -18.18 31.36
C GLY A 2 -47.14 -19.10 31.17
N ALA A 3 -46.98 -19.77 30.02
CA ALA A 3 -45.86 -20.68 29.78
C ALA A 3 -44.52 -19.93 29.58
N VAL A 4 -44.55 -18.84 28.81
CA VAL A 4 -43.38 -17.98 28.56
C VAL A 4 -42.91 -17.32 29.86
N VAL A 5 -43.85 -16.82 30.68
CA VAL A 5 -43.51 -16.18 31.97
C VAL A 5 -42.89 -17.17 32.96
N LYS A 6 -43.40 -18.41 33.04
CA LYS A 6 -42.80 -19.47 33.89
C LYS A 6 -41.43 -19.90 33.38
N TRP A 7 -41.26 -19.98 32.06
CA TRP A 7 -39.98 -20.34 31.43
C TRP A 7 -38.91 -19.27 31.70
N VAL A 8 -39.25 -17.99 31.55
CA VAL A 8 -38.36 -16.86 31.88
C VAL A 8 -38.00 -16.87 33.37
N ARG A 9 -38.97 -17.08 34.27
CA ARG A 9 -38.72 -17.14 35.72
C ARG A 9 -37.77 -18.27 36.11
N ARG A 10 -37.90 -19.44 35.47
CA ARG A 10 -37.07 -20.63 35.73
C ARG A 10 -35.63 -20.44 35.23
N ILE A 11 -35.44 -19.71 34.14
CA ILE A 11 -34.11 -19.33 33.66
C ILE A 11 -33.49 -18.28 34.59
N ALA A 12 -34.25 -17.28 35.00
CA ALA A 12 -33.78 -16.20 35.88
C ALA A 12 -33.40 -16.69 37.28
N SER A 13 -34.01 -17.78 37.77
CA SER A 13 -33.68 -18.38 39.08
C SER A 13 -32.61 -19.48 39.01
N SER A 14 -32.01 -19.73 37.84
CA SER A 14 -30.90 -20.67 37.68
C SER A 14 -29.63 -20.12 38.34
N PRO A 15 -28.81 -20.94 39.02
CA PRO A 15 -27.53 -20.49 39.58
C PRO A 15 -26.57 -19.95 38.51
N TYR A 16 -26.79 -20.32 37.25
CA TYR A 16 -26.00 -19.85 36.11
C TYR A 16 -26.48 -18.51 35.52
N ALA A 17 -27.66 -18.01 35.93
CA ALA A 17 -28.24 -16.78 35.38
C ALA A 17 -27.38 -15.55 35.68
N ALA A 18 -26.85 -15.45 36.91
CA ALA A 18 -25.96 -14.38 37.32
C ALA A 18 -24.62 -14.43 36.57
N ILE A 19 -24.07 -15.63 36.36
CA ILE A 19 -22.82 -15.84 35.59
C ILE A 19 -23.03 -15.45 34.13
N ALA A 20 -24.13 -15.87 33.51
CA ALA A 20 -24.46 -15.53 32.13
C ALA A 20 -24.68 -14.03 31.95
N LEU A 21 -25.36 -13.36 32.89
CA LEU A 21 -25.56 -11.92 32.86
C LEU A 21 -24.23 -11.16 33.01
N ALA A 22 -23.37 -11.59 33.94
CA ALA A 22 -22.04 -11.01 34.12
C ALA A 22 -21.17 -11.20 32.87
N ALA A 23 -21.17 -12.40 32.27
CA ALA A 23 -20.46 -12.68 31.02
C ALA A 23 -20.97 -11.82 29.85
N ALA A 24 -22.30 -11.66 29.73
CA ALA A 24 -22.91 -10.79 28.73
C ALA A 24 -22.53 -9.32 28.94
N LEU A 25 -22.50 -8.85 30.19
CA LEU A 25 -22.08 -7.48 30.52
C LEU A 25 -20.60 -7.27 30.18
N VAL A 26 -19.73 -8.24 30.49
CA VAL A 26 -18.31 -8.20 30.12
C VAL A 26 -18.14 -8.15 28.61
N LEU A 27 -18.86 -8.98 27.85
CA LEU A 27 -18.81 -8.95 26.38
C LEU A 27 -19.34 -7.63 25.82
N LEU A 28 -20.39 -7.06 26.40
CA LEU A 28 -20.97 -5.80 25.94
C LEU A 28 -20.06 -4.61 26.22
N VAL A 29 -19.40 -4.60 27.39
CA VAL A 29 -18.37 -3.61 27.73
C VAL A 29 -17.11 -3.79 26.89
N ALA A 30 -16.68 -5.03 26.64
CA ALA A 30 -15.55 -5.32 25.76
C ALA A 30 -15.84 -4.91 24.31
N GLY A 31 -17.04 -5.22 23.80
CA GLY A 31 -17.46 -4.88 22.44
C GLY A 31 -17.65 -3.38 22.23
N SER A 32 -18.08 -2.64 23.25
CA SER A 32 -18.18 -1.17 23.17
C SER A 32 -16.82 -0.47 23.24
N ARG A 33 -15.83 -1.03 23.95
CA ARG A 33 -14.48 -0.46 24.04
C ARG A 33 -13.55 -0.85 22.89
N LEU A 34 -13.56 -2.13 22.51
CA LEU A 34 -12.66 -2.69 21.50
C LEU A 34 -13.29 -2.67 20.10
N GLY A 35 -14.62 -2.55 20.00
CA GLY A 35 -15.35 -2.67 18.75
C GLY A 35 -15.77 -4.12 18.46
N TRP A 36 -17.06 -4.34 18.21
CA TRP A 36 -17.60 -5.67 17.95
C TRP A 36 -16.89 -6.40 16.80
N ARG A 37 -16.47 -5.68 15.75
CA ARG A 37 -15.74 -6.30 14.64
C ARG A 37 -14.34 -6.80 15.03
N ASP A 38 -13.69 -6.15 15.99
CA ASP A 38 -12.33 -6.44 16.42
C ASP A 38 -12.24 -7.66 17.36
N LEU A 39 -13.35 -8.00 18.01
CA LEU A 39 -13.47 -9.22 18.82
C LEU A 39 -13.53 -10.50 17.97
N TRP A 40 -14.06 -10.40 16.74
CA TRP A 40 -14.34 -11.57 15.90
C TRP A 40 -13.43 -11.69 14.67
N LEU A 41 -12.88 -10.58 14.14
CA LEU A 41 -11.98 -10.60 13.00
C LEU A 41 -10.52 -10.75 13.43
N LYS A 42 -9.76 -11.60 12.73
CA LYS A 42 -8.31 -11.64 12.91
C LYS A 42 -7.69 -10.31 12.45
N PRO A 43 -6.62 -9.82 13.10
CA PRO A 43 -5.99 -8.55 12.72
C PRO A 43 -5.61 -8.46 11.23
N ASP A 44 -5.08 -9.54 10.63
CA ASP A 44 -4.73 -9.54 9.20
C ASP A 44 -5.97 -9.58 8.28
N GLN A 45 -7.12 -10.07 8.74
CA GLN A 45 -8.38 -9.95 7.99
C GLN A 45 -8.85 -8.50 7.99
N ARG A 46 -8.78 -7.82 9.13
CA ARG A 46 -9.08 -6.39 9.24
C ARG A 46 -8.15 -5.56 8.36
N GLY A 47 -6.84 -5.82 8.41
CA GLY A 47 -5.87 -5.14 7.54
C GLY A 47 -6.21 -5.27 6.06
N ARG A 48 -6.62 -6.46 5.59
CA ARG A 48 -7.04 -6.67 4.20
C ARG A 48 -8.31 -5.88 3.82
N LEU A 49 -9.28 -5.78 4.73
CA LEU A 49 -10.47 -4.95 4.51
C LEU A 49 -10.10 -3.47 4.40
N LEU A 50 -9.24 -2.97 5.29
CA LEU A 50 -8.76 -1.58 5.25
C LEU A 50 -7.98 -1.29 3.96
N MET A 51 -7.22 -2.27 3.45
CA MET A 51 -6.56 -2.15 2.13
C MET A 51 -7.56 -2.08 0.98
N ALA A 52 -8.66 -2.83 1.04
CA ALA A 52 -9.73 -2.77 0.04
C ALA A 52 -10.51 -1.43 0.10
N GLU A 53 -10.64 -0.85 1.29
CA GLU A 53 -11.21 0.49 1.52
C GLU A 53 -10.26 1.65 1.18
N ASN A 54 -9.06 1.34 0.66
CA ASN A 54 -8.01 2.31 0.34
C ASN A 54 -7.54 3.14 1.56
N ARG A 55 -7.40 2.49 2.72
CA ARG A 55 -6.92 3.06 4.00
C ARG A 55 -5.60 2.39 4.44
N PRO A 56 -4.50 2.61 3.71
CA PRO A 56 -3.27 1.83 3.87
C PRO A 56 -2.55 2.10 5.21
N ALA A 57 -2.57 3.34 5.73
CA ALA A 57 -1.93 3.66 7.00
C ALA A 57 -2.56 2.92 8.20
N GLU A 58 -3.90 2.81 8.21
CA GLU A 58 -4.62 2.07 9.23
C GLU A 58 -4.45 0.56 9.05
N ALA A 59 -4.43 0.09 7.80
CA ALA A 59 -4.16 -1.30 7.50
C ALA A 59 -2.80 -1.75 8.04
N ALA A 60 -1.77 -0.91 7.91
CA ALA A 60 -0.44 -1.18 8.44
C ALA A 60 -0.42 -1.39 9.97
N GLN A 61 -1.27 -0.68 10.71
CA GLN A 61 -1.40 -0.85 12.16
C GLN A 61 -2.14 -2.15 12.53
N ALA A 62 -3.04 -2.62 11.65
CA ALA A 62 -3.80 -3.84 11.88
C ALA A 62 -3.01 -5.12 11.53
N PHE A 63 -2.09 -5.07 10.56
CA PHE A 63 -1.32 -6.24 10.14
C PHE A 63 -0.31 -6.69 11.20
N ARG A 64 -0.39 -7.97 11.56
CA ARG A 64 0.64 -8.66 12.34
C ARG A 64 1.72 -9.24 11.45
N ASP A 65 1.37 -9.67 10.24
CA ASP A 65 2.33 -10.14 9.26
C ASP A 65 3.22 -8.96 8.79
N PRO A 66 4.55 -9.02 8.98
CA PRO A 66 5.45 -7.93 8.63
C PRO A 66 5.48 -7.64 7.13
N LEU A 67 5.25 -8.63 6.26
CA LEU A 67 5.22 -8.41 4.82
C LEU A 67 4.00 -7.58 4.43
N TRP A 68 2.81 -7.97 4.90
CA TRP A 68 1.58 -7.23 4.63
C TRP A 68 1.58 -5.84 5.27
N ARG A 69 2.17 -5.72 6.47
CA ARG A 69 2.41 -4.42 7.10
C ARG A 69 3.33 -3.56 6.24
N GLY A 70 4.43 -4.10 5.73
CA GLY A 70 5.35 -3.38 4.84
C GLY A 70 4.67 -2.91 3.56
N ILE A 71 3.85 -3.76 2.92
CA ILE A 71 3.07 -3.39 1.73
C ILE A 71 2.11 -2.24 2.04
N ALA A 72 1.42 -2.30 3.18
CA ALA A 72 0.51 -1.25 3.61
C ALA A 72 1.24 0.07 3.91
N LEU A 73 2.38 0.04 4.60
CA LEU A 73 3.24 1.21 4.84
C LEU A 73 3.74 1.82 3.53
N PHE A 74 4.18 0.98 2.58
CA PHE A 74 4.63 1.43 1.27
C PHE A 74 3.50 2.15 0.51
N ARG A 75 2.27 1.61 0.53
CA ARG A 75 1.10 2.26 -0.07
C ARG A 75 0.69 3.54 0.66
N ALA A 76 0.97 3.64 1.94
CA ALA A 76 0.75 4.85 2.73
C ALA A 76 1.84 5.92 2.53
N GLY A 77 2.90 5.61 1.77
CA GLY A 77 4.05 6.50 1.56
C GLY A 77 5.09 6.46 2.68
N ASP A 78 4.89 5.67 3.75
CA ASP A 78 5.90 5.48 4.80
C ASP A 78 6.95 4.45 4.38
N PHE A 79 7.87 4.90 3.51
CA PHE A 79 8.91 4.03 2.96
C PHE A 79 9.95 3.60 4.01
N LYS A 80 10.20 4.42 5.04
CA LYS A 80 11.10 4.10 6.16
C LYS A 80 10.52 2.96 6.99
N GLY A 81 9.24 3.06 7.35
CA GLY A 81 8.52 1.98 8.03
C GLY A 81 8.41 0.72 7.16
N ALA A 82 8.14 0.88 5.85
CA ALA A 82 8.06 -0.24 4.92
C ALA A 82 9.38 -1.02 4.83
N GLN A 83 10.51 -0.33 4.64
CA GLN A 83 11.84 -0.93 4.63
C GLN A 83 12.11 -1.75 5.90
N GLN A 84 11.77 -1.19 7.08
CA GLN A 84 11.96 -1.88 8.36
C GLN A 84 11.08 -3.13 8.46
N ALA A 85 9.81 -3.02 8.06
CA ALA A 85 8.89 -4.15 8.07
C ALA A 85 9.34 -5.28 7.14
N PHE A 86 9.79 -4.94 5.93
CA PHE A 86 10.32 -5.93 4.98
C PHE A 86 11.61 -6.59 5.48
N ALA A 87 12.46 -5.88 6.23
CA ALA A 87 13.66 -6.47 6.82
C ALA A 87 13.39 -7.58 7.85
N ALA A 88 12.15 -7.72 8.35
CA ALA A 88 11.79 -8.74 9.34
C ALA A 88 11.64 -10.16 8.76
N ARG A 89 11.69 -10.32 7.42
CA ARG A 89 11.59 -11.61 6.73
C ARG A 89 12.71 -11.72 5.69
N ASP A 90 13.39 -12.86 5.66
CA ASP A 90 14.41 -13.16 4.67
C ASP A 90 13.82 -14.03 3.56
N THR A 91 13.00 -13.41 2.71
CA THR A 91 12.44 -14.04 1.50
C THR A 91 12.79 -13.19 0.29
N ALA A 92 12.71 -13.78 -0.91
CA ALA A 92 13.01 -13.06 -2.14
C ALA A 92 12.10 -11.82 -2.29
N GLU A 93 10.80 -11.99 -2.05
CA GLU A 93 9.78 -10.94 -2.12
C GLU A 93 10.05 -9.82 -1.11
N ALA A 94 10.35 -10.16 0.15
CA ALA A 94 10.63 -9.18 1.18
C ALA A 94 11.91 -8.38 0.86
N ALA A 95 12.96 -9.03 0.36
CA ALA A 95 14.19 -8.37 -0.06
C ALA A 95 13.95 -7.45 -1.27
N PHE A 96 13.14 -7.87 -2.24
CA PHE A 96 12.76 -7.05 -3.39
C PHE A 96 11.93 -5.83 -2.99
N ASP A 97 10.91 -6.01 -2.15
CA ASP A 97 10.06 -4.92 -1.69
C ASP A 97 10.80 -3.95 -0.76
N ARG A 98 11.76 -4.44 0.04
CA ARG A 98 12.71 -3.59 0.77
C ARG A 98 13.54 -2.75 -0.19
N GLY A 99 14.05 -3.34 -1.27
CA GLY A 99 14.76 -2.63 -2.33
C GLY A 99 13.91 -1.52 -2.96
N ASN A 100 12.64 -1.79 -3.22
CA ASN A 100 11.69 -0.79 -3.73
C ASN A 100 11.52 0.38 -2.74
N ALA A 101 11.35 0.10 -1.45
CA ALA A 101 11.23 1.12 -0.42
C ALA A 101 12.50 2.00 -0.32
N LEU A 102 13.68 1.37 -0.41
CA LEU A 102 14.97 2.07 -0.40
C LEU A 102 15.18 2.98 -1.62
N VAL A 103 14.75 2.55 -2.81
CA VAL A 103 14.75 3.41 -4.01
C VAL A 103 13.89 4.65 -3.80
N MET A 104 12.72 4.51 -3.15
CA MET A 104 11.85 5.65 -2.85
C MET A 104 12.45 6.61 -1.82
N LEU A 105 13.33 6.13 -0.95
CA LEU A 105 14.09 6.94 0.01
C LEU A 105 15.38 7.53 -0.58
N GLY A 106 15.70 7.26 -1.84
CA GLY A 106 16.97 7.67 -2.46
C GLY A 106 18.21 6.89 -1.96
N GLN A 107 18.01 5.81 -1.21
CA GLN A 107 19.07 4.97 -0.64
C GLN A 107 19.47 3.88 -1.63
N TYR A 108 20.11 4.28 -2.73
CA TYR A 108 20.34 3.40 -3.88
C TYR A 108 21.35 2.27 -3.63
N ASP A 109 22.40 2.52 -2.85
CA ASP A 109 23.41 1.50 -2.56
C ASP A 109 22.83 0.36 -1.67
N GLU A 110 21.99 0.70 -0.70
CA GLU A 110 21.24 -0.26 0.10
C GLU A 110 20.16 -0.98 -0.72
N ALA A 111 19.52 -0.28 -1.66
CA ALA A 111 18.55 -0.90 -2.56
C ALA A 111 19.20 -1.99 -3.42
N LEU A 112 20.38 -1.72 -3.97
CA LEU A 112 21.17 -2.70 -4.73
C LEU A 112 21.45 -3.96 -3.91
N LYS A 113 21.92 -3.81 -2.67
CA LYS A 113 22.14 -4.95 -1.75
C LYS A 113 20.87 -5.76 -1.51
N SER A 114 19.72 -5.09 -1.41
CA SER A 114 18.42 -5.73 -1.20
C SER A 114 17.97 -6.51 -2.45
N TYR A 115 18.15 -5.96 -3.65
CA TYR A 115 17.87 -6.70 -4.89
C TYR A 115 18.85 -7.86 -5.12
N ASP A 116 20.14 -7.69 -4.78
CA ASP A 116 21.12 -8.78 -4.81
C ASP A 116 20.68 -9.93 -3.91
N ARG A 117 20.19 -9.62 -2.69
CA ARG A 117 19.62 -10.63 -1.80
C ARG A 117 18.39 -11.31 -2.41
N ALA A 118 17.49 -10.55 -3.02
CA ALA A 118 16.31 -11.10 -3.69
C ALA A 118 16.69 -12.07 -4.81
N LEU A 119 17.69 -11.72 -5.62
CA LEU A 119 18.20 -12.52 -6.73
C LEU A 119 18.99 -13.75 -6.27
N ALA A 120 19.65 -13.68 -5.12
CA ALA A 120 20.30 -14.83 -4.49
C ALA A 120 19.27 -15.86 -3.98
N LEU A 121 18.12 -15.40 -3.48
CA LEU A 121 17.03 -16.26 -3.02
C LEU A 121 16.16 -16.78 -4.17
N ARG A 122 15.99 -15.99 -5.23
CA ARG A 122 15.25 -16.34 -6.45
C ARG A 122 16.04 -15.92 -7.67
N SER A 123 16.78 -16.88 -8.22
CA SER A 123 17.53 -16.67 -9.46
C SER A 123 16.60 -16.35 -10.64
N ASN A 124 17.12 -15.60 -11.62
CA ASN A 124 16.42 -15.23 -12.85
C ASN A 124 15.12 -14.44 -12.67
N TRP A 125 14.96 -13.71 -11.56
CA TRP A 125 13.81 -12.85 -11.35
C TRP A 125 13.96 -11.53 -12.13
N ARG A 126 13.32 -11.47 -13.30
CA ARG A 126 13.42 -10.35 -14.25
C ARG A 126 13.08 -9.00 -13.64
N GLU A 127 12.04 -8.93 -12.81
CA GLU A 127 11.62 -7.69 -12.14
C GLU A 127 12.69 -7.20 -11.16
N ALA A 128 13.30 -8.09 -10.38
CA ALA A 128 14.40 -7.74 -9.48
C ALA A 128 15.66 -7.29 -10.23
N LEU A 129 16.02 -7.96 -11.33
CA LEU A 129 17.12 -7.51 -12.20
C LEU A 129 16.86 -6.11 -12.77
N THR A 130 15.64 -5.85 -13.24
CA THR A 130 15.25 -4.56 -13.81
C THR A 130 15.31 -3.45 -12.76
N ASN A 131 14.73 -3.66 -11.58
CA ASN A 131 14.72 -2.65 -10.53
C ASN A 131 16.10 -2.40 -9.93
N ARG A 132 16.94 -3.43 -9.86
CA ARG A 132 18.36 -3.30 -9.50
C ARG A 132 19.08 -2.37 -10.46
N GLU A 133 18.89 -2.56 -11.77
CA GLU A 133 19.52 -1.72 -12.78
C GLU A 133 19.04 -0.26 -12.69
N ILE A 134 17.75 -0.04 -12.45
CA ILE A 134 17.20 1.30 -12.20
C ILE A 134 17.87 1.93 -10.96
N ALA A 135 18.04 1.18 -9.87
CA ALA A 135 18.70 1.67 -8.67
C ALA A 135 20.16 2.03 -8.93
N ARG A 136 20.89 1.22 -9.71
CA ARG A 136 22.28 1.47 -10.11
C ARG A 136 22.40 2.81 -10.86
N ILE A 137 21.62 2.98 -11.93
CA ILE A 137 21.64 4.20 -12.76
C ILE A 137 21.32 5.44 -11.93
N ARG A 138 20.32 5.36 -11.05
CA ARG A 138 19.95 6.47 -10.16
C ARG A 138 21.05 6.80 -9.15
N GLY A 139 21.68 5.79 -8.55
CA GLY A 139 22.80 5.97 -7.64
C GLY A 139 24.01 6.63 -8.31
N GLU A 140 24.37 6.19 -9.52
CA GLU A 140 25.45 6.80 -10.31
C GLU A 140 25.17 8.26 -10.64
N ARG A 141 23.93 8.57 -11.04
CA ARG A 141 23.51 9.95 -11.32
C ARG A 141 23.62 10.84 -10.08
N THR A 142 23.12 10.40 -8.92
CA THR A 142 23.21 11.18 -7.68
C THR A 142 24.66 11.44 -7.25
N LYS A 143 25.56 10.45 -7.45
CA LYS A 143 27.00 10.60 -7.17
C LYS A 143 27.67 11.59 -8.13
N ALA A 144 27.30 11.56 -9.41
CA ALA A 144 27.82 12.49 -10.42
C ALA A 144 27.33 13.94 -10.22
N GLU A 145 26.10 14.11 -9.73
CA GLU A 145 25.52 15.43 -9.44
C GLU A 145 26.00 16.03 -8.09
N GLY A 146 26.91 15.36 -7.37
CA GLY A 146 27.56 15.89 -6.16
C GLY A 146 26.68 15.90 -4.89
N GLY A 147 25.54 15.19 -4.89
CA GLY A 147 24.64 15.14 -3.75
C GLY A 147 25.13 14.19 -2.66
N GLU A 148 25.40 14.71 -1.46
CA GLU A 148 25.59 13.91 -0.24
C GLU A 148 24.44 12.90 -0.09
N THR A 149 24.76 11.62 -0.27
CA THR A 149 23.93 10.50 0.17
C THR A 149 24.06 10.37 1.69
N GLY A 150 23.58 11.38 2.41
CA GLY A 150 23.56 11.44 3.86
C GLY A 150 22.12 11.54 4.32
N GLN A 151 21.57 10.39 4.74
CA GLN A 151 20.44 10.24 5.66
C GLN A 151 19.46 11.43 5.68
N THR A 152 18.83 11.72 4.55
CA THR A 152 17.91 12.85 4.47
C THR A 152 16.58 12.42 5.08
N ASP A 153 16.27 12.94 6.26
CA ASP A 153 14.99 12.77 6.96
C ASP A 153 13.89 13.60 6.27
N SER A 154 13.84 13.52 4.93
CA SER A 154 12.84 14.20 4.10
C SER A 154 11.53 13.44 4.22
N ARG A 155 10.53 14.06 4.85
CA ARG A 155 9.15 13.60 4.77
C ARG A 155 8.77 13.46 3.29
N PRO A 156 8.24 12.30 2.84
CA PRO A 156 7.75 12.16 1.48
C PRO A 156 6.62 13.16 1.25
N ASP A 157 6.70 13.92 0.16
CA ASP A 157 5.64 14.84 -0.25
C ASP A 157 4.28 14.11 -0.26
N GLU A 158 3.32 14.63 0.51
CA GLU A 158 2.01 14.06 0.70
C GLU A 158 1.22 14.06 -0.62
N VAL A 159 0.93 12.88 -1.16
CA VAL A 159 0.11 12.74 -2.37
C VAL A 159 -1.36 12.92 -1.98
N VAL A 160 -1.87 14.14 -2.09
CA VAL A 160 -3.30 14.45 -1.89
C VAL A 160 -4.10 14.04 -3.12
N PHE A 161 -4.98 13.05 -2.98
CA PHE A 161 -5.96 12.67 -4.01
C PHE A 161 -7.30 13.35 -3.75
N ASP A 162 -7.68 14.31 -4.59
CA ASP A 162 -8.97 15.00 -4.51
C ASP A 162 -10.10 14.10 -5.04
N LYS A 163 -11.17 13.96 -4.26
CA LYS A 163 -12.28 12.99 -4.45
C LYS A 163 -13.57 13.62 -4.99
N THR A 164 -13.53 14.85 -5.50
CA THR A 164 -14.74 15.68 -5.66
C THR A 164 -15.42 15.72 -7.04
N LYS A 165 -15.06 14.89 -8.04
CA LYS A 165 -15.86 14.80 -9.28
C LYS A 165 -16.23 13.37 -9.68
N ARG A 166 -17.53 13.12 -9.81
CA ARG A 166 -18.17 11.82 -10.09
C ARG A 166 -19.20 11.99 -11.22
N GLY A 167 -19.00 11.32 -12.37
CA GLY A 167 -19.92 11.22 -13.53
C GLY A 167 -20.01 12.49 -14.39
N GLY A 168 -20.15 12.51 -15.72
CA GLY A 168 -20.40 11.50 -16.75
C GLY A 168 -21.39 12.09 -17.77
N GLU A 169 -20.96 12.46 -18.98
CA GLU A 169 -21.84 12.73 -20.13
C GLU A 169 -21.06 12.53 -21.45
N ASP A 170 -21.60 11.67 -22.32
CA ASP A 170 -21.09 11.35 -23.66
C ASP A 170 -21.55 12.44 -24.65
N THR A 171 -20.61 13.00 -25.43
CA THR A 171 -20.93 13.68 -26.70
C THR A 171 -20.06 13.11 -27.81
N THR A 172 -20.75 12.64 -28.85
CA THR A 172 -20.23 12.02 -30.06
C THR A 172 -19.66 13.01 -31.08
N VAL A 173 -18.71 12.50 -31.88
CA VAL A 173 -18.20 12.92 -33.22
C VAL A 173 -17.31 14.18 -33.28
N GLU A 174 -16.02 14.03 -33.61
CA GLU A 174 -15.51 14.12 -34.99
C GLU A 174 -14.00 13.83 -35.08
N THR A 175 -13.67 12.96 -36.04
CA THR A 175 -12.35 12.43 -36.33
C THR A 175 -11.63 13.35 -37.32
N SER A 176 -10.91 14.38 -36.84
CA SER A 176 -9.84 15.04 -37.63
C SER A 176 -9.09 16.15 -36.86
N ALA A 177 -8.54 15.83 -35.70
CA ALA A 177 -7.48 16.63 -35.07
C ALA A 177 -6.53 15.69 -34.33
N PRO A 178 -5.21 15.99 -34.22
CA PRO A 178 -4.31 15.24 -33.35
C PRO A 178 -4.95 15.18 -31.96
N MET A 179 -5.11 13.97 -31.42
CA MET A 179 -5.79 13.74 -30.13
C MET A 179 -5.32 14.77 -29.10
N SER A 180 -6.26 15.53 -28.52
CA SER A 180 -5.94 16.52 -27.49
C SER A 180 -5.29 15.84 -26.29
N ASP A 181 -4.51 16.60 -25.52
CA ASP A 181 -3.86 16.14 -24.30
C ASP A 181 -4.83 15.45 -23.33
N GLU A 182 -6.11 15.87 -23.30
CA GLU A 182 -7.19 15.20 -22.58
C GLU A 182 -7.49 13.79 -23.11
N ALA A 183 -7.54 13.60 -24.43
CA ALA A 183 -7.84 12.31 -25.06
C ALA A 183 -6.68 11.32 -24.87
N VAL A 184 -5.44 11.79 -24.97
CA VAL A 184 -4.24 10.98 -24.67
C VAL A 184 -4.20 10.63 -23.18
N ARG A 185 -4.51 11.58 -22.29
CA ARG A 185 -4.66 11.34 -20.84
C ARG A 185 -5.78 10.35 -20.53
N ALA A 186 -6.93 10.44 -21.18
CA ALA A 186 -8.05 9.53 -20.95
C ALA A 186 -7.74 8.11 -21.44
N LEU A 187 -7.07 7.97 -22.59
CA LEU A 187 -6.60 6.69 -23.11
C LEU A 187 -5.53 6.07 -22.20
N TRP A 188 -4.64 6.91 -21.66
CA TRP A 188 -3.60 6.53 -20.71
C TRP A 188 -4.19 6.11 -19.36
N LEU A 189 -5.14 6.87 -18.80
CA LEU A 189 -5.86 6.56 -17.56
C LEU A 189 -6.66 5.25 -17.68
N LYS A 190 -7.25 4.98 -18.86
CA LYS A 190 -7.98 3.73 -19.11
C LYS A 190 -7.06 2.49 -19.13
N ARG A 191 -5.79 2.63 -19.54
CA ARG A 191 -4.80 1.54 -19.53
C ARG A 191 -4.04 1.40 -18.20
N VAL A 192 -3.87 2.50 -17.47
CA VAL A 192 -3.15 2.54 -16.17
C VAL A 192 -3.94 1.94 -15.01
N GLN A 193 -5.25 1.69 -15.18
CA GLN A 193 -6.03 0.98 -14.16
C GLN A 193 -5.70 -0.52 -14.02
N THR A 194 -4.71 -1.05 -14.72
CA THR A 194 -4.26 -2.44 -14.52
C THR A 194 -2.75 -2.53 -14.34
N LYS A 195 -2.32 -2.25 -13.10
CA LYS A 195 -1.07 -2.64 -12.41
C LYS A 195 -0.06 -1.50 -12.14
N PRO A 196 0.50 -1.43 -10.91
CA PRO A 196 1.42 -0.37 -10.47
C PRO A 196 2.72 -0.20 -11.30
N ALA A 197 3.19 -1.25 -11.99
CA ALA A 197 4.43 -1.20 -12.77
C ALA A 197 4.33 -0.26 -13.99
N ASP A 198 3.12 -0.08 -14.55
CA ASP A 198 2.91 0.74 -15.73
C ASP A 198 2.91 2.25 -15.41
N PHE A 199 2.58 2.62 -14.17
CA PHE A 199 2.71 3.99 -13.67
C PHE A 199 4.16 4.48 -13.74
N LEU A 200 5.09 3.62 -13.33
CA LEU A 200 6.52 3.94 -13.36
C LEU A 200 7.01 4.07 -14.80
N ARG A 201 6.65 3.13 -15.70
CA ARG A 201 7.03 3.19 -17.12
C ARG A 201 6.53 4.48 -17.80
N ALA A 202 5.30 4.88 -17.50
CA ALA A 202 4.74 6.11 -18.05
C ALA A 202 5.40 7.38 -17.50
N LYS A 203 5.71 7.41 -16.20
CA LYS A 203 6.47 8.50 -15.58
C LYS A 203 7.87 8.63 -16.20
N PHE A 204 8.52 7.50 -16.47
CA PHE A 204 9.83 7.46 -17.12
C PHE A 204 9.79 7.88 -18.58
N ALA A 205 8.79 7.43 -19.36
CA ALA A 205 8.63 7.83 -20.76
C ALA A 205 8.40 9.34 -20.91
N TYR A 206 7.63 9.95 -20.00
CA TYR A 206 7.42 11.40 -19.96
C TYR A 206 8.73 12.16 -19.67
N GLN A 207 9.55 11.67 -18.74
CA GLN A 207 10.83 12.29 -18.39
C GLN A 207 11.89 12.16 -19.50
N LEU A 208 11.91 11.05 -20.23
CA LEU A 208 12.78 10.85 -21.38
C LEU A 208 12.46 11.81 -22.54
N ASN A 209 11.16 12.00 -22.85
CA ASN A 209 10.75 12.95 -23.89
C ASN A 209 10.95 14.42 -23.47
N ALA A 210 10.76 14.75 -22.19
CA ALA A 210 11.06 16.08 -21.66
C ALA A 210 12.57 16.42 -21.72
N GLN A 211 13.44 15.42 -21.59
CA GLN A 211 14.89 15.59 -21.75
C GLN A 211 15.30 15.74 -23.23
N GLN A 212 14.59 15.10 -24.16
CA GLN A 212 14.85 15.25 -25.60
C GLN A 212 14.30 16.57 -26.16
N ALA A 213 13.19 17.08 -25.63
CA ALA A 213 12.65 18.39 -26.01
C ALA A 213 13.44 19.58 -25.44
N GLY A 214 14.24 19.36 -24.39
CA GLY A 214 15.16 20.36 -23.82
C GLY A 214 16.58 20.33 -24.42
N ALA A 215 16.84 19.40 -25.35
CA ALA A 215 18.11 19.23 -26.05
C ALA A 215 17.90 19.22 -27.56
N GLY A 216 17.40 20.33 -28.09
CA GLY A 216 17.49 20.67 -29.52
C GLY A 216 18.41 21.89 -29.68
N PRO A 217 19.13 22.00 -30.82
CA PRO A 217 20.29 22.89 -31.01
C PRO A 217 20.01 24.38 -30.79
#